data_AF-A0A550CU14-F1
#
_entry.id   AF-A0A550CU14-F1
#
_cell.length_a   1.000
_cell.length_b   1.000
_cell.length_c   1.000
_cell.angle_alpha   90.00
_cell.angle_beta   90.00
_cell.angle_gamma   90.00
#
_symmetry.space_group_name_H-M   'P 1'
#
loop_
_entity.id
_entity.type
_entity.pdbx_description
1 polymer ?
#
loop_
_entity_poly.entity_id
_entity_poly.type
_entity_poly.pdbx_seq_one_letter_code
_entity_poly.pdbx_strand_id
1 'polypeptide(L)'
;MSGFYNPPACSLFPPSAGPALPGFSSLVVHGNYHSSAPLHLCFSKSEHSTSRTADLQLDTAASDNTHGNAPVLLITASKDALGDGLRYGGWRRTGKTMRTASRVQILAPPTAVHAELLLSLLRVWTPGCEAGRPAIRKAKTSDASMGGELSSDDSAMMNTRPPAPTPASDILRANVLPACPAIIVLHEPSAYFVREDGKGTDNPRLSSYIALVSRLLHAAAAISGHRRPPVPVALFDSGIDNLYLPVTKAPSMKAPPVQHEDGEDEEEDKIEEKTPAAAEFVRRLFQWECVFENDDTIVPSSQDQEIDDDAGFARRLTMRNASAERTLAFKENRGVFMWDG
;
A
#
# COMPACT_ATOMS: atom_id res chain seq x y z
N MET A 1 11.27 23.43 -34.79
CA MET A 1 10.81 22.12 -34.30
C MET A 1 11.70 21.70 -33.14
N SER A 2 11.39 22.18 -31.93
CA SER A 2 12.06 21.74 -30.70
C SER A 2 11.52 20.36 -30.34
N GLY A 3 12.33 19.31 -30.51
CA GLY A 3 11.97 17.97 -30.08
C GLY A 3 11.76 17.97 -28.58
N PHE A 4 10.54 17.66 -28.13
CA PHE A 4 10.25 17.45 -26.71
C PHE A 4 10.98 16.19 -26.25
N TYR A 5 12.20 16.37 -25.77
CA TYR A 5 12.95 15.33 -25.09
C TYR A 5 12.30 15.17 -23.72
N ASN A 6 11.33 14.26 -23.61
CA ASN A 6 10.78 13.87 -22.31
C ASN A 6 11.88 13.08 -21.58
N PRO A 7 12.47 13.63 -20.51
CA PRO A 7 13.45 12.89 -19.75
C PRO A 7 12.79 11.62 -19.17
N PRO A 8 13.51 10.49 -19.11
CA PRO A 8 12.96 9.27 -18.56
C PRO A 8 12.68 9.49 -17.07
N ALA A 9 11.42 9.44 -16.65
CA ALA A 9 11.09 9.48 -15.23
C ALA A 9 11.82 8.32 -14.52
N CYS A 10 12.63 8.67 -13.53
CA CYS A 10 13.34 7.71 -12.73
C CYS A 10 12.42 7.20 -11.63
N SER A 11 12.59 5.93 -11.30
CA SER A 11 11.92 5.25 -10.19
C SER A 11 12.60 5.66 -8.88
N LEU A 12 11.86 5.80 -7.78
CA LEU A 12 12.45 5.86 -6.43
C LEU A 12 13.18 4.56 -6.07
N PHE A 13 12.86 3.45 -6.74
CA PHE A 13 13.57 2.18 -6.65
C PHE A 13 13.91 1.71 -8.07
N PRO A 14 14.85 2.36 -8.78
CA PRO A 14 15.19 1.92 -10.12
C PRO A 14 15.79 0.51 -10.02
N PRO A 15 15.32 -0.46 -10.81
CA PRO A 15 15.86 -1.81 -10.77
C PRO A 15 17.35 -1.87 -11.12
N SER A 16 17.93 -0.79 -11.67
CA SER A 16 19.34 -0.70 -12.07
C SER A 16 20.12 0.48 -11.47
N ALA A 17 19.53 1.37 -10.67
CA ALA A 17 20.18 2.66 -10.35
C ALA A 17 19.89 3.28 -8.98
N GLY A 18 19.22 2.56 -8.05
CA GLY A 18 19.03 3.06 -6.68
C GLY A 18 19.51 2.06 -5.64
N PRO A 19 19.77 2.52 -4.42
CA PRO A 19 20.16 1.65 -3.33
C PRO A 19 19.06 0.63 -3.07
N ALA A 20 19.44 -0.64 -2.99
CA ALA A 20 18.51 -1.69 -2.60
C ALA A 20 17.98 -1.41 -1.19
N LEU A 21 16.66 -1.45 -1.03
CA LEU A 21 16.06 -1.41 0.30
C LEU A 21 16.56 -2.60 1.12
N PRO A 22 16.86 -2.41 2.42
CA PRO A 22 17.13 -3.52 3.32
C PRO A 22 15.94 -4.49 3.35
N GLY A 23 16.20 -5.74 3.70
CA GLY A 23 15.12 -6.69 3.98
C GLY A 23 14.26 -6.18 5.15
N PHE A 24 12.94 -6.18 4.97
CA PHE A 24 11.97 -5.77 6.00
C PHE A 24 10.82 -6.77 6.07
N SER A 25 10.30 -7.00 7.28
CA SER A 25 9.00 -7.65 7.48
C SER A 25 7.87 -6.63 7.49
N SER A 26 8.11 -5.45 8.05
CA SER A 26 7.17 -4.34 8.06
C SER A 26 7.91 -3.01 7.84
N LEU A 27 7.44 -2.24 6.86
CA LEU A 27 7.95 -0.93 6.49
C LEU A 27 6.84 0.12 6.55
N VAL A 28 7.08 1.26 7.19
CA VAL A 28 6.26 2.47 7.03
C VAL A 28 7.04 3.51 6.25
N VAL A 29 6.38 4.16 5.31
CA VAL A 29 6.89 5.23 4.46
C VAL A 29 5.94 6.42 4.60
N HIS A 30 6.47 7.56 5.00
CA HIS A 30 5.70 8.79 5.16
C HIS A 30 6.48 10.03 4.71
N GLY A 31 5.81 11.18 4.72
CA GLY A 31 6.34 12.43 4.17
C GLY A 31 6.02 12.61 2.69
N ASN A 32 6.77 13.48 2.01
CA ASN A 32 6.48 13.90 0.63
C ASN A 32 7.06 12.96 -0.43
N TYR A 33 6.61 11.70 -0.43
CA TYR A 33 6.98 10.75 -1.49
C TYR A 33 6.15 10.97 -2.76
N HIS A 34 6.73 10.60 -3.91
CA HIS A 34 5.99 10.63 -5.17
C HIS A 34 4.91 9.54 -5.22
N SER A 35 3.73 9.83 -5.77
CA SER A 35 2.58 8.90 -5.75
C SER A 35 2.78 7.57 -6.51
N SER A 36 3.83 7.46 -7.33
CA SER A 36 4.25 6.20 -7.95
C SER A 36 5.14 5.31 -7.05
N ALA A 37 5.66 5.82 -5.93
CA ALA A 37 6.59 5.11 -5.04
C ALA A 37 6.07 3.72 -4.60
N PRO A 38 4.78 3.56 -4.21
CA PRO A 38 4.24 2.25 -3.85
C PRO A 38 4.32 1.24 -4.99
N LEU A 39 4.11 1.66 -6.25
CA LEU A 39 4.19 0.79 -7.42
C LEU A 39 5.63 0.36 -7.71
N HIS A 40 6.58 1.29 -7.57
CA HIS A 40 7.99 0.98 -7.73
C HIS A 40 8.45 -0.07 -6.71
N LEU A 41 7.98 0.02 -5.45
CA LEU A 41 8.24 -1.00 -4.45
C LEU A 41 7.62 -2.35 -4.86
N CYS A 42 6.36 -2.35 -5.31
CA CYS A 42 5.69 -3.56 -5.79
C CYS A 42 6.49 -4.26 -6.89
N PHE A 43 7.00 -3.48 -7.85
CA PHE A 43 7.77 -4.01 -8.98
C PHE A 43 9.13 -4.55 -8.55
N SER A 44 9.86 -3.82 -7.72
CA SER A 44 11.14 -4.28 -7.16
C SER A 44 11.01 -5.65 -6.47
N LYS A 45 9.93 -5.87 -5.69
CA LYS A 45 9.68 -7.16 -5.02
C LYS A 45 9.30 -8.28 -5.99
N SER A 46 8.63 -7.96 -7.10
CA SER A 46 8.24 -8.97 -8.09
C SER A 46 9.35 -9.37 -9.08
N GLU A 47 10.42 -8.59 -9.19
CA GLU A 47 11.59 -8.93 -10.02
C GLU A 47 12.56 -9.88 -9.29
N HIS A 48 12.79 -9.65 -7.99
CA HIS A 48 13.69 -10.46 -7.17
C HIS A 48 13.28 -11.94 -7.08
N SER A 49 12.01 -12.27 -7.32
CA SER A 49 11.54 -13.67 -7.32
C SER A 49 12.01 -14.47 -8.54
N THR A 50 12.46 -13.82 -9.62
CA THR A 50 12.78 -14.48 -10.90
C THR A 50 14.27 -14.80 -11.09
N SER A 51 15.17 -14.05 -10.44
CA SER A 51 16.61 -14.15 -10.73
C SER A 51 17.35 -15.25 -9.98
N ARG A 52 16.77 -15.82 -8.93
CA ARG A 52 17.53 -16.67 -7.98
C ARG A 52 17.63 -18.14 -8.37
N THR A 53 16.93 -18.59 -9.41
CA THR A 53 16.84 -20.00 -9.82
C THR A 53 17.65 -20.37 -11.06
N ALA A 54 18.39 -19.42 -11.66
CA ALA A 54 19.11 -19.70 -12.91
C ALA A 54 20.50 -20.35 -12.70
N ASP A 55 21.18 -20.11 -11.56
CA ASP A 55 22.61 -20.45 -11.46
C ASP A 55 22.97 -21.66 -10.60
N LEU A 56 22.11 -22.16 -9.71
CA LEU A 56 22.46 -23.29 -8.83
C LEU A 56 21.21 -24.11 -8.45
N GLN A 57 20.96 -25.24 -9.12
CA GLN A 57 20.51 -26.53 -8.57
C GLN A 57 19.73 -27.39 -9.59
N LEU A 58 20.44 -28.36 -10.18
CA LEU A 58 19.92 -29.71 -10.36
C LEU A 58 19.68 -30.32 -8.96
N ASP A 59 18.69 -31.21 -8.84
CA ASP A 59 18.42 -32.10 -7.69
C ASP A 59 17.58 -31.54 -6.52
N THR A 60 16.25 -31.52 -6.69
CA THR A 60 15.30 -32.44 -6.02
C THR A 60 13.85 -32.08 -6.37
N ALA A 61 13.23 -32.93 -7.19
CA ALA A 61 11.87 -32.78 -7.68
C ALA A 61 10.84 -33.08 -6.58
N ALA A 62 10.30 -32.02 -5.95
CA ALA A 62 8.99 -31.99 -5.26
C ALA A 62 8.76 -30.66 -4.49
N SER A 63 9.78 -29.80 -4.38
CA SER A 63 9.65 -28.52 -3.67
C SER A 63 9.07 -27.44 -4.58
N ASP A 64 7.74 -27.40 -4.65
CA ASP A 64 6.88 -26.22 -4.86
C ASP A 64 7.52 -25.03 -5.64
N ASN A 65 7.69 -25.19 -6.95
CA ASN A 65 8.18 -24.17 -7.91
C ASN A 65 7.24 -22.95 -8.07
N THR A 66 6.30 -22.71 -7.15
CA THR A 66 5.29 -21.64 -7.21
C THR A 66 5.82 -20.27 -6.82
N HIS A 67 7.04 -20.16 -6.30
CA HIS A 67 7.58 -18.89 -5.78
C HIS A 67 7.90 -17.83 -6.84
N GLY A 68 8.19 -18.21 -8.09
CA GLY A 68 8.58 -17.27 -9.15
C GLY A 68 7.46 -16.36 -9.67
N ASN A 69 6.21 -16.57 -9.24
CA ASN A 69 5.03 -15.85 -9.74
C ASN A 69 4.08 -15.40 -8.63
N ALA A 70 4.57 -15.22 -7.40
CA ALA A 70 3.77 -14.71 -6.29
C ALA A 70 3.17 -13.33 -6.65
N PRO A 71 1.86 -13.12 -6.50
CA PRO A 71 1.22 -11.84 -6.79
C PRO A 71 1.67 -10.78 -5.79
N VAL A 72 1.57 -9.51 -6.16
CA VAL A 72 1.76 -8.39 -5.25
C VAL A 72 0.41 -7.74 -5.02
N LEU A 73 0.07 -7.45 -3.76
CA LEU A 73 -1.22 -6.85 -3.41
C LEU A 73 -1.01 -5.38 -3.04
N LEU A 74 -1.60 -4.47 -3.80
CA LEU A 74 -1.62 -3.03 -3.51
C LEU A 74 -3.06 -2.63 -3.15
N ILE A 75 -3.27 -2.19 -1.91
CA ILE A 75 -4.54 -1.66 -1.42
C ILE A 75 -4.39 -0.15 -1.33
N THR A 76 -5.25 0.62 -1.99
CA THR A 76 -5.14 2.10 -1.99
C THR A 76 -6.46 2.79 -1.67
N ALA A 77 -6.39 3.84 -0.86
CA ALA A 77 -7.53 4.71 -0.59
C ALA A 77 -7.74 5.78 -1.69
N SER A 78 -6.68 6.12 -2.43
CA SER A 78 -6.71 7.15 -3.47
C SER A 78 -6.29 6.59 -4.81
N LYS A 79 -7.29 6.21 -5.61
CA LYS A 79 -7.06 5.74 -6.99
C LYS A 79 -6.51 6.86 -7.88
N ASP A 80 -6.90 8.10 -7.60
CA ASP A 80 -6.50 9.26 -8.40
C ASP A 80 -5.03 9.61 -8.16
N ALA A 81 -4.57 9.63 -6.90
CA ALA A 81 -3.16 9.83 -6.58
C ALA A 81 -2.28 8.79 -7.29
N LEU A 82 -2.69 7.52 -7.26
CA LEU A 82 -1.99 6.43 -7.95
C LEU A 82 -2.03 6.60 -9.48
N GLY A 83 -3.17 7.02 -10.03
CA GLY A 83 -3.37 7.29 -11.45
C GLY A 83 -2.48 8.40 -11.98
N ASP A 84 -2.32 9.48 -11.21
CA ASP A 84 -1.42 10.57 -11.53
C ASP A 84 0.04 10.10 -11.50
N GLY A 85 0.42 9.32 -10.48
CA GLY A 85 1.76 8.73 -10.41
C GLY A 85 2.10 7.84 -11.61
N LEU A 86 1.11 7.14 -12.16
CA LEU A 86 1.26 6.35 -13.39
C LEU A 86 1.41 7.21 -14.66
N ARG A 87 0.75 8.38 -14.70
CA ARG A 87 0.81 9.30 -15.85
C ARG A 87 2.14 10.06 -15.87
N TYR A 88 2.59 10.56 -14.72
CA TYR A 88 3.79 11.38 -14.59
C TYR A 88 5.07 10.57 -14.43
N GLY A 89 4.99 9.37 -13.88
CA GLY A 89 6.15 8.51 -13.60
C GLY A 89 6.83 7.91 -14.83
N GLY A 90 6.60 8.47 -16.03
CA GLY A 90 7.32 8.16 -17.28
C GLY A 90 7.49 6.67 -17.55
N TRP A 91 6.52 5.87 -17.12
CA TRP A 91 6.53 4.41 -17.21
C TRP A 91 6.64 4.02 -18.67
N ARG A 92 7.88 3.78 -19.12
CA ARG A 92 8.12 3.29 -20.46
C ARG A 92 7.45 1.94 -20.58
N ARG A 93 6.55 1.83 -21.57
CA ARG A 93 5.82 0.61 -21.94
C ARG A 93 6.77 -0.42 -22.55
N THR A 94 7.74 -0.87 -21.76
CA THR A 94 8.58 -2.01 -22.12
C THR A 94 7.82 -3.29 -21.79
N GLY A 95 8.04 -4.36 -22.55
CA GLY A 95 7.40 -5.65 -22.26
C GLY A 95 7.75 -6.19 -20.86
N LYS A 96 8.93 -5.83 -20.34
CA LYS A 96 9.37 -6.21 -18.99
C LYS A 96 8.51 -5.55 -17.91
N THR A 97 8.35 -4.22 -17.95
CA THR A 97 7.52 -3.50 -16.97
C THR A 97 6.06 -3.92 -17.04
N MET A 98 5.54 -4.23 -18.23
CA MET A 98 4.17 -4.74 -18.39
C MET A 98 3.97 -6.12 -17.75
N ARG A 99 4.95 -7.03 -17.88
CA ARG A 99 4.92 -8.35 -17.22
C ARG A 99 4.93 -8.20 -15.70
N THR A 100 5.79 -7.33 -15.18
CA THR A 100 5.88 -7.01 -13.75
C THR A 100 4.58 -6.39 -13.24
N ALA A 101 4.00 -5.46 -14.01
CA ALA A 101 2.72 -4.82 -13.70
C ALA A 101 1.54 -5.80 -13.67
N SER A 102 1.52 -6.81 -14.55
CA SER A 102 0.45 -7.83 -14.56
C SER A 102 0.39 -8.67 -13.27
N ARG A 103 1.44 -8.62 -12.44
CA ARG A 103 1.50 -9.32 -11.15
C ARG A 103 0.97 -8.48 -9.98
N VAL A 104 0.78 -7.18 -10.18
CA VAL A 104 0.28 -6.29 -9.13
C VAL A 104 -1.25 -6.26 -9.20
N GLN A 105 -1.88 -6.86 -8.20
CA GLN A 105 -3.31 -6.77 -7.97
C GLN A 105 -3.60 -5.50 -7.18
N ILE A 106 -4.29 -4.55 -7.80
CA ILE A 106 -4.68 -3.29 -7.18
C ILE A 106 -6.12 -3.39 -6.69
N LEU A 107 -6.32 -3.17 -5.40
CA LEU A 107 -7.63 -3.07 -4.77
C LEU A 107 -7.82 -1.64 -4.26
N ALA A 108 -8.95 -1.01 -4.57
CA ALA A 108 -9.26 0.35 -4.16
C ALA A 108 -10.60 0.38 -3.40
N PRO A 109 -10.61 0.02 -2.10
CA PRO A 109 -11.81 0.10 -1.30
C PRO A 109 -12.31 1.54 -1.24
N PRO A 110 -13.63 1.81 -1.38
CA PRO A 110 -14.14 3.17 -1.39
C PRO A 110 -14.14 3.84 0.00
N THR A 111 -14.14 3.06 1.09
CA THR A 111 -14.12 3.59 2.46
C THR A 111 -13.26 2.74 3.38
N ALA A 112 -12.89 3.26 4.55
CA ALA A 112 -12.17 2.51 5.59
C ALA A 112 -12.89 1.20 5.97
N VAL A 113 -14.22 1.22 6.10
CA VAL A 113 -15.01 0.02 6.45
C VAL A 113 -14.89 -1.05 5.37
N HIS A 114 -14.87 -0.66 4.09
CA HIS A 114 -14.64 -1.60 2.99
C HIS A 114 -13.21 -2.14 3.00
N ALA A 115 -12.22 -1.31 3.32
CA ALA A 115 -10.83 -1.74 3.46
C ALA A 115 -10.68 -2.76 4.61
N GLU A 116 -11.30 -2.48 5.75
CA GLU A 116 -11.36 -3.36 6.90
C GLU A 116 -12.04 -4.70 6.60
N LEU A 117 -13.19 -4.66 5.91
CA LEU A 117 -13.90 -5.86 5.48
C LEU A 117 -13.04 -6.68 4.52
N LEU A 118 -12.44 -6.01 3.52
CA LEU A 118 -11.53 -6.64 2.57
C LEU A 118 -10.39 -7.36 3.30
N LEU A 119 -9.66 -6.68 4.19
CA LEU A 119 -8.56 -7.26 4.97
C LEU A 119 -9.00 -8.45 5.82
N SER A 120 -10.22 -8.42 6.35
CA SER A 120 -10.79 -9.53 7.14
C SER A 120 -11.19 -10.74 6.28
N LEU A 121 -11.48 -10.50 5.00
CA LEU A 121 -11.88 -11.52 4.03
C LEU A 121 -10.71 -12.06 3.20
N LEU A 122 -9.54 -11.41 3.22
CA LEU A 122 -8.38 -11.87 2.49
C LEU A 122 -7.96 -13.27 2.95
N ARG A 123 -7.98 -14.22 2.01
CA ARG A 123 -7.55 -15.61 2.23
C ARG A 123 -6.73 -16.07 1.05
N VAL A 124 -5.75 -16.92 1.31
CA VAL A 124 -5.01 -17.62 0.25
C VAL A 124 -5.78 -18.88 -0.11
N TRP A 125 -5.96 -19.13 -1.41
CA TRP A 125 -6.49 -20.38 -1.91
C TRP A 125 -5.49 -21.50 -1.63
N THR A 126 -5.94 -22.51 -0.89
CA THR A 126 -5.16 -23.73 -0.64
C THR A 126 -5.80 -24.88 -1.43
N PRO A 127 -5.08 -25.49 -2.40
CA PRO A 127 -5.56 -26.67 -3.08
C PRO A 127 -5.80 -27.78 -2.04
N GLY A 128 -6.99 -28.38 -2.06
CA GLY A 128 -7.41 -29.41 -1.09
C GLY A 128 -8.38 -28.94 0.00
N CYS A 129 -8.52 -27.63 0.25
CA CYS A 129 -9.58 -27.12 1.14
C CYS A 129 -10.98 -27.18 0.52
N GLU A 130 -11.11 -27.53 -0.76
CA GLU A 130 -12.42 -27.66 -1.43
C GLU A 130 -13.24 -28.85 -0.91
N ALA A 131 -12.59 -29.85 -0.30
CA ALA A 131 -13.26 -31.03 0.26
C ALA A 131 -14.17 -30.73 1.47
N GLY A 132 -14.04 -29.54 2.07
CA GLY A 132 -14.80 -29.13 3.25
C GLY A 132 -15.91 -28.12 2.99
N ARG A 133 -16.19 -27.73 1.72
CA ARG A 133 -17.38 -26.89 1.50
C ARG A 133 -18.59 -27.69 1.96
N PRO A 134 -19.40 -27.16 2.90
CA PRO A 134 -20.68 -27.78 3.19
C PRO A 134 -21.39 -27.83 1.85
N ALA A 135 -21.61 -29.03 1.32
CA ALA A 135 -22.42 -29.20 0.14
C ALA A 135 -23.70 -28.45 0.46
N ILE A 136 -23.91 -27.29 -0.20
CA ILE A 136 -25.17 -26.58 -0.14
C ILE A 136 -26.11 -27.59 -0.77
N ARG A 137 -26.69 -28.45 0.08
CA ARG A 137 -27.64 -29.46 -0.33
C ARG A 137 -28.71 -28.64 -0.99
N LYS A 138 -28.76 -28.70 -2.33
CA LYS A 138 -29.82 -28.06 -3.09
C LYS A 138 -31.10 -28.41 -2.37
N ALA A 139 -31.85 -27.39 -1.95
CA ALA A 139 -33.12 -27.61 -1.29
C ALA A 139 -33.87 -28.62 -2.15
N LYS A 140 -34.17 -29.79 -1.57
CA LYS A 140 -34.89 -30.86 -2.22
C LYS A 140 -36.26 -30.27 -2.54
N THR A 141 -36.40 -29.69 -3.72
CA THR A 141 -37.67 -29.31 -4.30
C THR A 141 -38.45 -30.60 -4.37
N SER A 142 -39.43 -30.72 -3.47
CA SER A 142 -40.37 -31.82 -3.47
C SER A 142 -41.11 -31.76 -4.80
N ASP A 143 -40.74 -32.67 -5.70
CA ASP A 143 -41.50 -32.98 -6.91
C ASP A 143 -42.91 -33.38 -6.48
N ALA A 144 -43.85 -32.45 -6.67
CA ALA A 144 -45.26 -32.78 -6.77
C ALA A 144 -45.46 -33.43 -8.14
N SER A 145 -45.44 -34.76 -8.11
CA SER A 145 -45.99 -35.64 -9.12
C SER A 145 -47.40 -35.19 -9.54
N MET A 146 -47.57 -34.89 -10.83
CA MET A 146 -48.82 -35.08 -11.56
C MET A 146 -48.44 -35.46 -12.99
N GLY A 147 -48.88 -36.64 -13.40
CA GLY A 147 -48.46 -37.32 -14.62
C GLY A 147 -49.03 -36.73 -15.90
N GLY A 148 -48.53 -37.25 -17.01
CA GLY A 148 -49.01 -36.97 -18.35
C GLY A 148 -48.15 -37.71 -19.37
N GLU A 149 -48.69 -38.79 -19.89
CA GLU A 149 -48.09 -39.74 -20.83
C GLU A 149 -47.77 -39.14 -22.21
N LEU A 150 -46.73 -39.73 -22.82
CA LEU A 150 -46.59 -40.13 -24.23
C LEU A 150 -46.95 -39.12 -25.33
N SER A 151 -45.91 -38.59 -25.99
CA SER A 151 -45.75 -38.83 -27.42
C SER A 151 -44.28 -38.73 -27.83
N SER A 152 -43.90 -39.75 -28.58
CA SER A 152 -42.74 -39.88 -29.44
C SER A 152 -42.64 -38.71 -30.42
N ASP A 153 -41.45 -38.12 -30.58
CA ASP A 153 -40.92 -37.95 -31.92
C ASP A 153 -39.42 -37.63 -31.96
N ASP A 154 -38.90 -38.00 -33.11
CA ASP A 154 -37.55 -38.25 -33.52
C ASP A 154 -36.64 -37.01 -33.62
N SER A 155 -35.34 -37.30 -33.48
CA SER A 155 -34.25 -36.73 -34.30
C SER A 155 -34.06 -35.21 -34.33
N ALA A 156 -33.24 -34.70 -33.39
CA ALA A 156 -32.30 -33.62 -33.66
C ALA A 156 -31.11 -33.69 -32.70
N MET A 157 -30.01 -34.33 -33.13
CA MET A 157 -28.70 -34.18 -32.49
C MET A 157 -28.16 -32.77 -32.75
N MET A 158 -28.74 -31.76 -32.09
CA MET A 158 -28.12 -30.44 -32.00
C MET A 158 -27.08 -30.48 -30.88
N ASN A 159 -25.81 -30.32 -31.26
CA ASN A 159 -24.69 -29.99 -30.38
C ASN A 159 -25.00 -28.67 -29.66
N THR A 160 -25.78 -28.73 -28.58
CA THR A 160 -25.98 -27.60 -27.68
C THR A 160 -24.68 -27.42 -26.90
N ARG A 161 -23.83 -26.55 -27.43
CA ARG A 161 -22.64 -26.05 -26.74
C ARG A 161 -23.09 -25.64 -25.33
N PRO A 162 -22.50 -26.20 -24.27
CA PRO A 162 -22.89 -25.87 -22.91
C PRO A 162 -22.83 -24.35 -22.74
N PRO A 163 -23.87 -23.71 -22.17
CA PRO A 163 -23.91 -22.27 -22.01
C PRO A 163 -22.65 -21.83 -21.29
N ALA A 164 -21.96 -20.84 -21.86
CA ALA A 164 -20.75 -20.29 -21.25
C ALA A 164 -21.03 -19.96 -19.78
N PRO A 165 -20.15 -20.35 -18.84
CA PRO A 165 -20.38 -20.14 -17.43
C PRO A 165 -20.70 -18.67 -17.17
N THR A 166 -21.85 -18.42 -16.56
CA THR A 166 -22.29 -17.06 -16.25
C THR A 166 -21.32 -16.41 -15.27
N PRO A 167 -20.87 -15.16 -15.52
CA PRO A 167 -19.82 -14.48 -14.75
C PRO A 167 -20.21 -14.14 -13.30
N ALA A 168 -21.43 -14.44 -12.87
CA ALA A 168 -21.94 -14.12 -11.54
C ALA A 168 -21.21 -14.86 -10.39
N SER A 169 -20.48 -15.94 -10.68
CA SER A 169 -19.72 -16.68 -9.66
C SER A 169 -18.32 -16.09 -9.34
N ASP A 170 -17.85 -15.11 -10.13
CA ASP A 170 -16.50 -14.56 -9.95
C ASP A 170 -16.42 -13.44 -8.89
N ILE A 171 -17.55 -12.83 -8.50
CA ILE A 171 -17.56 -11.71 -7.54
C ILE A 171 -17.08 -12.15 -6.15
N LEU A 172 -17.41 -13.37 -5.72
CA LEU A 172 -16.94 -13.92 -4.43
C LEU A 172 -15.50 -14.45 -4.48
N ARG A 173 -14.91 -14.59 -5.68
CA ARG A 173 -13.50 -14.97 -5.82
C ARG A 173 -12.55 -13.79 -5.65
N ALA A 174 -13.04 -12.55 -5.66
CA ALA A 174 -12.19 -11.36 -5.55
C ALA A 174 -11.32 -11.31 -4.27
N ASN A 175 -11.76 -11.96 -3.19
CA ASN A 175 -11.07 -11.97 -1.89
C ASN A 175 -10.18 -13.21 -1.66
N VAL A 176 -10.12 -14.11 -2.65
CA VAL A 176 -9.34 -15.35 -2.60
C VAL A 176 -8.11 -15.18 -3.48
N LEU A 177 -6.95 -15.03 -2.85
CA LEU A 177 -5.69 -14.91 -3.56
C LEU A 177 -5.26 -16.28 -4.10
N PRO A 178 -4.85 -16.39 -5.38
CA PRO A 178 -4.45 -17.68 -5.96
C PRO A 178 -3.18 -18.25 -5.32
N ALA A 179 -2.35 -17.39 -4.73
CA ALA A 179 -1.13 -17.74 -4.01
C ALA A 179 -0.85 -16.70 -2.93
N CYS A 180 0.06 -17.04 -2.01
CA CYS A 180 0.56 -16.12 -1.00
C CYS A 180 1.27 -14.93 -1.70
N PRO A 181 0.89 -13.67 -1.40
CA PRO A 181 1.48 -12.51 -2.06
C PRO A 181 2.94 -12.30 -1.63
N ALA A 182 3.75 -11.78 -2.54
CA ALA A 182 5.15 -11.46 -2.29
C ALA A 182 5.31 -10.25 -1.34
N ILE A 183 4.35 -9.32 -1.36
CA ILE A 183 4.25 -8.16 -0.46
C ILE A 183 2.80 -7.67 -0.47
N ILE A 184 2.36 -7.10 0.66
CA ILE A 184 1.12 -6.34 0.76
C ILE A 184 1.48 -4.87 1.01
N VAL A 185 0.95 -3.98 0.18
CA VAL A 185 1.17 -2.53 0.28
C VAL A 185 -0.15 -1.84 0.57
N LEU A 186 -0.22 -1.02 1.61
CA LEU A 186 -1.35 -0.13 1.91
C LEU A 186 -0.95 1.31 1.62
N HIS A 187 -1.69 1.99 0.74
CA HIS A 187 -1.37 3.31 0.21
C HIS A 187 -2.45 4.35 0.54
N GLU A 188 -2.03 5.43 1.20
CA GLU A 188 -2.82 6.58 1.67
C GLU A 188 -4.02 6.25 2.57
N PRO A 189 -3.94 5.34 3.56
CA PRO A 189 -5.09 5.05 4.42
C PRO A 189 -5.63 6.26 5.19
N SER A 190 -4.83 7.30 5.43
CA SER A 190 -5.27 8.57 6.05
C SER A 190 -6.36 9.26 5.24
N ALA A 191 -6.38 9.10 3.91
CA ALA A 191 -7.40 9.65 3.03
C ALA A 191 -8.81 9.12 3.32
N TYR A 192 -8.95 7.98 4.01
CA TYR A 192 -10.26 7.51 4.46
C TYR A 192 -10.83 8.32 5.63
N PHE A 193 -9.97 9.02 6.38
CA PHE A 193 -10.32 9.70 7.61
C PHE A 193 -10.32 11.21 7.47
N VAL A 194 -9.50 11.76 6.56
CA VAL A 194 -9.47 13.19 6.23
C VAL A 194 -10.59 13.48 5.23
N ARG A 195 -11.59 14.28 5.62
CA ARG A 195 -12.64 14.76 4.71
C ARG A 195 -12.20 16.08 4.09
N GLU A 196 -12.29 16.20 2.76
CA GLU A 196 -11.96 17.44 2.04
C GLU A 196 -12.82 18.64 2.47
N ASP A 197 -14.05 18.39 2.94
CA ASP A 197 -15.02 19.45 3.18
C ASP A 197 -14.72 20.33 4.41
N GLY A 198 -13.79 19.95 5.30
CA GLY A 198 -13.43 20.68 6.52
C GLY A 198 -14.60 20.99 7.49
N LYS A 199 -15.82 20.60 7.15
CA LYS A 199 -17.08 20.96 7.84
C LYS A 199 -17.66 19.81 8.68
N GLY A 200 -16.98 18.67 8.73
CA GLY A 200 -17.37 17.56 9.59
C GLY A 200 -16.81 17.76 11.01
N THR A 201 -17.67 17.68 12.02
CA THR A 201 -17.27 17.67 13.45
C THR A 201 -16.51 16.41 13.85
N ASP A 202 -16.42 15.43 12.96
CA ASP A 202 -15.70 14.18 13.20
C ASP A 202 -14.22 14.38 12.87
N ASN A 203 -13.45 14.79 13.87
CA ASN A 203 -11.99 14.86 13.76
C ASN A 203 -11.44 13.49 13.30
N PRO A 204 -10.51 13.45 12.32
CA PRO A 204 -9.88 12.20 11.89
C PRO A 204 -9.22 11.54 13.09
N ARG A 205 -9.71 10.35 13.46
CA ARG A 205 -9.28 9.68 14.68
C ARG A 205 -8.12 8.74 14.37
N LEU A 206 -6.96 9.02 14.97
CA LEU A 206 -5.81 8.11 14.95
C LEU A 206 -6.19 6.68 15.36
N SER A 207 -7.16 6.51 16.27
CA SER A 207 -7.61 5.17 16.71
C SER A 207 -8.15 4.31 15.56
N SER A 208 -8.93 4.89 14.65
CA SER A 208 -9.51 4.18 13.51
C SER A 208 -8.44 3.84 12.48
N TYR A 209 -7.49 4.75 12.29
CA TYR A 209 -6.30 4.53 11.46
C TYR A 209 -5.46 3.36 11.99
N ILE A 210 -5.11 3.39 13.27
CA ILE A 210 -4.34 2.32 13.93
C ILE A 210 -5.08 0.99 13.88
N ALA A 211 -6.41 0.98 14.02
CA ALA A 211 -7.22 -0.22 13.88
C ALA A 211 -7.11 -0.82 12.47
N LEU A 212 -7.18 0.00 11.43
CA LEU A 212 -7.01 -0.44 10.04
C LEU A 212 -5.61 -1.02 9.79
N VAL A 213 -4.56 -0.31 10.24
CA VAL A 213 -3.16 -0.77 10.14
C VAL A 213 -2.94 -2.07 10.89
N SER A 214 -3.51 -2.20 12.10
CA SER A 214 -3.43 -3.43 12.88
C SER A 214 -4.11 -4.61 12.17
N ARG A 215 -5.26 -4.37 11.53
CA ARG A 215 -5.94 -5.41 10.72
C ARG A 215 -5.12 -5.81 9.50
N LEU A 216 -4.42 -4.88 8.86
CA LEU A 216 -3.49 -5.19 7.78
C LEU A 216 -2.38 -6.14 8.24
N LEU A 217 -1.74 -5.83 9.37
CA LEU A 217 -0.67 -6.67 9.93
C LEU A 217 -1.18 -8.06 10.32
N HIS A 218 -2.37 -8.14 10.93
CA HIS A 218 -3.02 -9.42 11.24
C HIS A 218 -3.38 -10.21 9.98
N ALA A 219 -3.92 -9.56 8.95
CA ALA A 219 -4.23 -10.20 7.68
C ALA A 219 -2.95 -10.77 7.03
N ALA A 220 -1.86 -10.00 7.02
CA ALA A 220 -0.57 -10.47 6.52
C ALA A 220 -0.05 -11.68 7.30
N ALA A 221 -0.15 -11.67 8.64
CA ALA A 221 0.22 -12.80 9.48
C ALA A 221 -0.65 -14.04 9.19
N ALA A 222 -1.96 -13.87 9.04
CA ALA A 222 -2.89 -14.96 8.72
C ALA A 222 -2.61 -15.57 7.33
N ILE A 223 -2.35 -14.73 6.33
CA ILE A 223 -1.97 -15.12 4.97
C ILE A 223 -0.62 -15.84 4.94
N SER A 224 0.32 -15.43 5.81
CA SER A 224 1.63 -16.06 5.93
C SER A 224 1.51 -17.49 6.45
N GLY A 225 0.53 -17.77 7.32
CA GLY A 225 0.35 -19.07 7.96
C GLY A 225 1.64 -19.51 8.67
N HIS A 226 2.15 -20.70 8.31
CA HIS A 226 3.40 -21.25 8.84
C HIS A 226 4.63 -20.91 7.99
N ARG A 227 4.51 -20.04 6.97
CA ARG A 227 5.64 -19.68 6.11
C ARG A 227 6.66 -18.84 6.89
N ARG A 228 7.93 -19.15 6.66
CA ARG A 228 9.06 -18.35 7.11
C ARG A 228 9.90 -18.00 5.87
N PRO A 229 10.12 -16.72 5.56
CA PRO A 229 9.70 -15.51 6.30
C PRO A 229 8.19 -15.18 6.16
N PRO A 230 7.63 -14.35 7.07
CA PRO A 230 6.27 -13.82 6.92
C PRO A 230 6.16 -12.92 5.69
N VAL A 231 4.93 -12.76 5.18
CA VAL A 231 4.61 -11.84 4.08
C VAL A 231 4.97 -10.43 4.49
N PRO A 232 5.87 -9.74 3.76
CA PRO A 232 6.25 -8.39 4.10
C PRO A 232 5.08 -7.43 3.87
N VAL A 233 5.00 -6.41 4.73
CA VAL A 233 3.99 -5.35 4.66
C VAL A 233 4.68 -4.01 4.49
N ALA A 234 4.15 -3.17 3.59
CA ALA A 234 4.55 -1.78 3.48
C ALA A 234 3.34 -0.85 3.60
N LEU A 235 3.48 0.21 4.39
CA LEU A 235 2.50 1.27 4.56
C LEU A 235 3.08 2.55 3.95
N PHE A 236 2.38 3.14 2.99
CA PHE A 236 2.69 4.46 2.43
C PHE A 236 1.58 5.40 2.84
N ASP A 237 1.91 6.45 3.58
CA ASP A 237 0.93 7.46 3.97
C ASP A 237 1.58 8.85 4.11
N SER A 238 1.17 9.79 3.26
CA SER A 238 1.67 11.17 3.29
C SER A 238 0.89 12.04 4.29
N GLY A 239 -0.32 11.64 4.66
CA GLY A 239 -1.22 12.35 5.57
C GLY A 239 -1.16 11.87 7.02
N ILE A 240 -0.20 11.02 7.38
CA ILE A 240 -0.08 10.44 8.72
C ILE A 240 0.05 11.49 9.83
N ASP A 241 0.72 12.61 9.54
CA ASP A 241 0.94 13.71 10.49
C ASP A 241 -0.31 14.57 10.69
N ASN A 242 -1.28 14.48 9.78
CA ASN A 242 -2.56 15.20 9.87
C ASN A 242 -3.60 14.46 10.74
N LEU A 243 -3.24 13.29 11.29
CA LEU A 243 -4.13 12.51 12.15
C LEU A 243 -4.12 13.07 13.57
N TYR A 244 -5.30 13.44 14.08
CA TYR A 244 -5.40 13.90 15.46
C TYR A 244 -5.34 12.72 16.43
N LEU A 245 -4.51 12.89 17.45
CA LEU A 245 -4.63 12.10 18.66
C LEU A 245 -5.99 12.36 19.29
N PRO A 246 -6.67 11.35 19.86
CA PRO A 246 -7.75 11.61 20.79
C PRO A 246 -7.14 12.38 21.96
N VAL A 247 -7.26 13.71 21.93
CA VAL A 247 -6.81 14.56 23.03
C VAL A 247 -7.68 14.18 24.22
N THR A 248 -7.19 13.30 25.07
CA THR A 248 -7.62 13.29 26.46
C THR A 248 -7.18 14.65 26.96
N LYS A 249 -8.09 15.63 26.95
CA LYS A 249 -7.85 16.90 27.64
C LYS A 249 -7.40 16.48 29.03
N ALA A 250 -6.11 16.64 29.33
CA ALA A 250 -5.64 16.47 30.69
C ALA A 250 -6.60 17.31 31.52
N PRO A 251 -7.21 16.76 32.59
CA PRO A 251 -8.14 17.53 33.39
C PRO A 251 -7.41 18.82 33.74
N SER A 252 -7.86 19.92 33.13
CA SER A 252 -7.24 21.21 33.32
C SER A 252 -7.53 21.52 34.77
N MET A 253 -6.57 21.21 35.64
CA MET A 253 -6.49 21.80 36.96
C MET A 253 -6.18 23.26 36.67
N LYS A 254 -7.23 24.01 36.34
CA LYS A 254 -7.17 25.46 36.33
C LYS A 254 -6.69 25.82 37.72
N ALA A 255 -5.41 26.14 37.83
CA ALA A 255 -4.91 26.83 38.99
C ALA A 255 -5.84 28.05 39.17
N PRO A 256 -6.29 28.33 40.40
CA PRO A 256 -7.16 29.48 40.65
C PRO A 256 -6.53 30.72 40.00
N PRO A 257 -7.32 31.53 39.29
CA PRO A 257 -6.80 32.66 38.52
C PRO A 257 -6.02 33.56 39.46
N VAL A 258 -4.70 33.63 39.27
CA VAL A 258 -3.87 34.63 39.94
C VAL A 258 -4.15 35.92 39.18
N GLN A 259 -4.89 36.82 39.82
CA GLN A 259 -5.11 38.17 39.30
C GLN A 259 -3.78 38.91 39.38
N HIS A 260 -3.02 38.92 38.28
CA HIS A 260 -1.95 39.89 38.09
C HIS A 260 -2.58 41.14 37.50
N GLU A 261 -2.90 42.09 38.39
CA GLU A 261 -3.12 43.48 38.01
C GLU A 261 -1.76 44.11 37.68
N ASP A 262 -1.78 45.02 36.71
CA ASP A 262 -0.68 45.85 36.20
C ASP A 262 0.13 45.25 35.05
N GLY A 263 -0.16 45.83 33.89
CA GLY A 263 0.26 45.41 32.57
C GLY A 263 1.71 45.70 32.25
N GLU A 264 2.23 44.81 31.43
CA GLU A 264 3.17 45.07 30.34
C GLU A 264 2.89 43.96 29.32
N ASP A 265 2.92 44.28 28.02
CA ASP A 265 2.59 43.38 26.91
C ASP A 265 3.61 42.23 26.84
N GLU A 266 3.44 41.20 27.65
CA GLU A 266 4.19 39.95 27.52
C GLU A 266 3.69 39.24 26.25
N GLU A 267 4.51 39.29 25.19
CA GLU A 267 4.46 38.29 24.12
C GLU A 267 4.63 36.92 24.79
N GLU A 268 3.51 36.33 25.21
CA GLU A 268 3.47 34.94 25.68
C GLU A 268 4.03 34.09 24.54
N ASP A 269 5.29 33.72 24.67
CA ASP A 269 5.91 32.59 24.00
C ASP A 269 5.02 31.38 24.31
N LYS A 270 4.02 31.16 23.46
CA LYS A 270 3.22 29.95 23.46
C LYS A 270 4.18 28.82 23.14
N ILE A 271 4.73 28.24 24.20
CA ILE A 271 5.39 26.94 24.16
C ILE A 271 4.31 25.99 23.69
N GLU A 272 4.21 25.80 22.37
CA GLU A 272 3.41 24.74 21.77
C GLU A 272 4.00 23.44 22.30
N GLU A 273 3.38 22.88 23.34
CA GLU A 273 3.64 21.52 23.77
C GLU A 273 3.41 20.64 22.54
N LYS A 274 4.53 20.24 21.93
CA LYS A 274 4.55 19.45 20.71
C LYS A 274 3.95 18.09 21.03
N THR A 275 2.63 18.00 20.89
CA THR A 275 1.90 16.74 21.05
C THR A 275 2.61 15.66 20.23
N PRO A 276 2.80 14.44 20.79
CA PRO A 276 3.55 13.42 20.09
C PRO A 276 2.89 13.16 18.73
N ALA A 277 3.66 13.28 17.66
CA ALA A 277 3.13 13.15 16.32
C ALA A 277 2.48 11.77 16.15
N ALA A 278 1.32 11.71 15.49
CA ALA A 278 0.64 10.45 15.18
C ALA A 278 1.56 9.42 14.51
N ALA A 279 2.49 9.90 13.67
CA ALA A 279 3.54 9.10 13.06
C ALA A 279 4.36 8.29 14.08
N GLU A 280 4.62 8.80 15.28
CA GLU A 280 5.43 8.10 16.29
C GLU A 280 4.73 6.83 16.80
N PHE A 281 3.40 6.86 16.95
CA PHE A 281 2.62 5.70 17.35
C PHE A 281 2.62 4.62 16.28
N VAL A 282 2.42 5.03 15.02
CA VAL A 282 2.41 4.13 13.88
C VAL A 282 3.79 3.52 13.68
N ARG A 283 4.86 4.31 13.81
CA ARG A 283 6.25 3.87 13.71
C ARG A 283 6.54 2.66 14.60
N ARG A 284 6.02 2.63 15.82
CA ARG A 284 6.21 1.51 16.77
C ARG A 284 5.61 0.19 16.30
N LEU A 285 4.70 0.20 15.32
CA LEU A 285 4.11 -0.99 14.71
C LEU A 285 4.98 -1.59 13.58
N PHE A 286 5.97 -0.84 13.10
CA PHE A 286 6.79 -1.22 11.95
C PHE A 286 8.26 -1.43 12.32
N GLN A 287 8.91 -2.37 11.65
CA GLN A 287 10.33 -2.66 11.85
C GLN A 287 11.20 -1.54 11.27
N TRP A 288 10.80 -1.04 10.10
CA TRP A 288 11.49 0.01 9.37
C TRP A 288 10.58 1.21 9.16
N GLU A 289 11.19 2.40 9.23
CA GLU A 289 10.59 3.68 8.89
C GLU A 289 11.39 4.32 7.75
N CYS A 290 10.69 4.94 6.82
CA CYS A 290 11.23 5.76 5.76
C CYS A 290 10.52 7.11 5.80
N VAL A 291 11.30 8.17 5.97
CA VAL A 291 10.80 9.55 5.99
C VAL A 291 11.30 10.26 4.74
N PHE A 292 10.36 10.80 3.96
CA PHE A 292 10.64 11.66 2.82
C PHE A 292 10.51 13.12 3.24
N GLU A 293 11.65 13.80 3.27
CA GLU A 293 11.75 15.20 3.65
C GLU A 293 12.07 16.06 2.42
N ASN A 294 11.38 17.20 2.29
CA ASN A 294 11.79 18.24 1.36
C ASN A 294 12.92 19.04 2.00
N ASP A 295 14.02 19.20 1.25
CA ASP A 295 15.20 19.90 1.74
C ASP A 295 15.02 21.43 1.77
N ASP A 296 13.87 21.93 1.32
CA ASP A 296 13.49 23.35 1.34
C ASP A 296 13.49 23.96 2.77
N THR A 297 13.54 23.12 3.80
CA THR A 297 13.66 23.55 5.20
C THR A 297 15.10 23.77 5.66
N ILE A 298 16.09 23.27 4.92
CA ILE A 298 17.50 23.55 5.19
C ILE A 298 17.80 24.90 4.59
N VAL A 299 17.72 25.94 5.43
CA VAL A 299 18.30 27.24 5.09
C VAL A 299 19.79 26.99 4.82
N PRO A 300 20.28 27.15 3.58
CA PRO A 300 21.70 27.01 3.32
C PRO A 300 22.41 28.02 4.21
N SER A 301 23.30 27.55 5.08
CA SER A 301 24.09 28.43 5.95
C SER A 301 24.86 29.40 5.06
N SER A 302 24.30 30.60 4.95
CA SER A 302 24.82 31.84 4.36
C SER A 302 26.27 31.76 3.88
N GLN A 303 26.48 31.37 2.63
CA GLN A 303 27.75 31.57 1.92
C GLN A 303 27.52 31.48 0.40
N ASP A 304 27.20 32.62 -0.22
CA ASP A 304 27.39 33.04 -1.63
C ASP A 304 27.29 32.02 -2.79
N GLN A 305 26.62 30.89 -2.63
CA GLN A 305 26.28 30.01 -3.74
C GLN A 305 25.04 30.56 -4.45
N GLU A 306 25.26 31.22 -5.58
CA GLU A 306 24.21 31.46 -6.57
C GLU A 306 23.55 30.12 -6.90
N ILE A 307 22.31 29.94 -6.45
CA ILE A 307 21.51 28.75 -6.70
C ILE A 307 21.12 28.80 -8.17
N ASP A 308 21.72 27.93 -8.97
CA ASP A 308 21.33 27.72 -10.36
C ASP A 308 19.86 27.23 -10.37
N ASP A 309 18.95 28.01 -10.93
CA ASP A 309 17.49 27.74 -10.95
C ASP A 309 17.14 26.38 -11.62
N ASP A 310 18.08 25.77 -12.33
CA ASP A 310 17.92 24.46 -13.00
C ASP A 310 18.40 23.26 -12.17
N ALA A 311 18.84 23.46 -10.91
CA ALA A 311 19.49 22.42 -10.10
C ALA A 311 18.57 21.28 -9.59
N GLY A 312 17.24 21.41 -9.75
CA GLY A 312 16.25 20.44 -9.26
C GLY A 312 16.05 20.52 -7.74
N PHE A 313 14.98 19.89 -7.25
CA PHE A 313 14.66 19.89 -5.82
C PHE A 313 15.48 18.82 -5.11
N ALA A 314 16.33 19.24 -4.17
CA ALA A 314 16.99 18.32 -3.26
C ALA A 314 15.95 17.67 -2.35
N ARG A 315 16.02 16.34 -2.23
CA ARG A 315 15.14 15.54 -1.38
C ARG A 315 15.96 14.55 -0.58
N ARG A 316 15.44 14.22 0.59
CA ARG A 316 16.11 13.33 1.52
C ARG A 316 15.21 12.16 1.88
N LEU A 317 15.72 10.95 1.70
CA LEU A 317 15.13 9.73 2.21
C LEU A 317 15.90 9.29 3.44
N THR A 318 15.27 9.38 4.60
CA THR A 318 15.85 8.90 5.86
C THR A 318 15.22 7.56 6.22
N MET A 319 16.02 6.51 6.25
CA MET A 319 15.62 5.16 6.64
C MET A 319 16.06 4.88 8.07
N ARG A 320 15.13 4.45 8.93
CA ARG A 320 15.38 4.19 10.35
C ARG A 320 14.86 2.82 10.77
N ASN A 321 15.57 2.18 11.69
CA ASN A 321 15.05 1.08 12.50
C ASN A 321 15.57 1.24 13.94
N ALA A 322 15.31 0.26 14.82
CA ALA A 322 15.74 0.30 16.21
C ALA A 322 17.27 0.32 16.44
N SER A 323 18.07 -0.04 15.44
CA SER A 323 19.53 -0.25 15.56
C SER A 323 20.36 0.52 14.54
N ALA A 324 19.74 1.12 13.54
CA ALA A 324 20.42 1.73 12.40
C ALA A 324 19.58 2.87 11.81
N GLU A 325 20.28 3.91 11.38
CA GLU A 325 19.76 5.01 10.60
C GLU A 325 20.64 5.18 9.36
N ARG A 326 20.00 5.33 8.20
CA ARG A 326 20.67 5.57 6.93
C ARG A 326 19.92 6.65 6.18
N THR A 327 20.63 7.71 5.85
CA THR A 327 20.10 8.83 5.08
C THR A 327 20.65 8.77 3.67
N LEU A 328 19.77 8.96 2.69
CA LEU A 328 20.09 8.96 1.28
C LEU A 328 19.60 10.29 0.69
N ALA A 329 20.54 11.06 0.13
CA ALA A 329 20.22 12.26 -0.62
C ALA A 329 19.94 11.90 -2.08
N PHE A 330 18.96 12.56 -2.67
CA PHE A 330 18.68 12.47 -4.10
C PHE A 330 18.12 13.79 -4.61
N LYS A 331 18.32 14.05 -5.89
CA LYS A 331 17.76 15.22 -6.57
C LYS A 331 16.61 14.80 -7.46
N GLU A 332 15.52 15.55 -7.41
CA GLU A 332 14.42 15.41 -8.37
C GLU A 332 14.54 16.50 -9.44
N ASN A 333 14.87 16.10 -10.66
CA ASN A 333 14.90 16.98 -11.81
C ASN A 333 13.82 16.56 -12.81
N ARG A 334 12.77 17.38 -12.96
CA ARG A 334 11.65 17.14 -13.90
C ARG A 334 11.03 15.73 -13.77
N GLY A 335 10.81 15.28 -12.53
CA GLY A 335 10.27 13.94 -12.23
C GLY A 335 11.29 12.79 -12.36
N VAL A 336 12.58 13.11 -12.52
CA VAL A 336 13.68 12.16 -12.54
C VAL A 336 14.42 12.22 -11.21
N PHE A 337 14.35 11.14 -10.43
CA PHE A 337 15.19 10.94 -9.25
C PHE A 337 16.62 10.53 -9.64
N MET A 338 17.59 11.31 -9.20
CA MET A 338 19.03 11.03 -9.31
C MET A 338 19.58 10.86 -7.90
N TRP A 339 20.06 9.66 -7.57
CA TRP A 339 20.69 9.38 -6.29
C TRP A 339 22.11 9.96 -6.27
N ASP A 340 22.47 10.65 -5.20
CA ASP A 340 23.85 11.05 -4.98
C ASP A 340 24.66 9.79 -4.60
N GLY A 341 25.65 9.46 -5.44
CA GLY A 341 26.49 8.26 -5.33
C GLY A 341 27.63 8.42 -4.35
#